data_AF-A0A8C3C7I7-F1
#
_entry.id   AF-A0A8C3C7I7-F1
#
_cell.length_a   1.000
_cell.length_b   1.000
_cell.length_c   1.000
_cell.angle_alpha   90.00
_cell.angle_beta   90.00
_cell.angle_gamma   90.00
#
_symmetry.space_group_name_H-M   'P 1'
#
loop_
_entity.id
_entity.type
_entity.pdbx_description
1 polymer ?
#
loop_
_entity_poly.entity_id
_entity_poly.type
_entity_poly.pdbx_seq_one_letter_code
_entity_poly.pdbx_strand_id
1 'polypeptide(L)' 'EVRFLLHPNAMLTFHLTSNLPDGSERVVGGSEARSHAWPSQISLQYYYSGGWHHTCGGSLIERNWVMTAAHCVDR' A
#
# COMPACT_ATOMS: atom_id res chain seq x y z
N GLU A 1 -7.63 -19.16 3.05
CA GLU A 1 -8.15 -18.43 1.87
C GLU A 1 -8.12 -16.94 2.15
N VAL A 2 -7.24 -16.19 1.50
CA VAL A 2 -7.13 -14.74 1.76
C VAL A 2 -8.09 -14.01 0.81
N ARG A 3 -9.30 -13.75 1.30
CA ARG A 3 -10.30 -12.96 0.59
C ARG A 3 -10.03 -11.48 0.87
N PHE A 4 -9.33 -10.81 -0.03
CA PHE A 4 -9.30 -9.34 -0.05
C PHE A 4 -10.64 -8.87 -0.58
N LEU A 5 -11.61 -8.70 0.33
CA LEU A 5 -12.82 -7.95 0.05
C LEU A 5 -12.37 -6.50 -0.23
N LEU A 6 -12.18 -6.18 -1.50
CA LEU A 6 -12.24 -4.81 -2.00
C LEU A 6 -13.67 -4.34 -1.73
N HIS A 7 -13.93 -3.89 -0.51
CA HIS A 7 -15.16 -3.19 -0.19
C HIS A 7 -15.18 -1.94 -1.07
N PRO A 8 -16.30 -1.65 -1.77
CA PRO A 8 -16.40 -0.54 -2.71
C PRO A 8 -16.23 0.86 -2.09
N ASN A 9 -16.04 0.95 -0.76
CA ASN A 9 -15.85 2.19 -0.02
C ASN A 9 -14.48 2.30 0.68
N ALA A 10 -13.48 1.51 0.27
CA ALA A 10 -12.10 1.78 0.65
C ALA A 10 -11.62 3.03 -0.12
N MET A 11 -11.99 4.20 0.40
CA MET A 11 -11.42 5.48 0.00
C MET A 11 -9.91 5.31 0.07
N LEU A 12 -9.27 5.24 -1.10
CA LEU A 12 -7.82 5.23 -1.26
C LEU A 12 -7.35 6.64 -0.90
N THR A 13 -7.53 7.06 0.34
CA THR A 13 -6.97 8.29 0.85
C THR A 13 -5.48 8.01 1.02
N PHE A 14 -4.73 8.20 -0.06
CA PHE A 14 -3.33 8.57 0.03
C PHE A 14 -3.30 9.87 0.83
N HIS A 15 -3.27 9.78 2.16
CA HIS A 15 -2.88 10.91 2.98
C HIS A 15 -1.40 11.16 2.71
N LEU A 16 -1.12 12.01 1.72
CA LEU A 16 0.14 12.74 1.64
C LEU A 16 0.16 13.76 2.79
N THR A 17 0.38 13.29 4.02
CA THR A 17 0.84 14.20 5.08
C THR A 17 2.29 14.50 4.76
N SER A 18 2.51 15.55 3.96
CA SER A 18 3.80 16.20 3.79
C SER A 18 4.20 16.89 5.10
N ASN A 19 4.61 16.11 6.10
CA ASN A 19 5.31 16.56 7.31
C ASN A 19 5.86 15.33 8.04
N LEU A 20 6.88 14.70 7.46
CA LEU A 20 7.71 13.73 8.20
C LEU A 20 8.95 14.48 8.68
N PRO A 21 9.21 14.53 10.01
CA PRO A 21 10.46 15.04 10.53
C PRO A 21 11.60 14.18 9.98
N ASP A 22 12.66 14.87 9.56
CA ASP A 22 13.89 14.32 9.01
C ASP A 22 14.36 13.08 9.79
N GLY A 23 14.38 11.95 9.11
CA GLY A 23 14.52 10.64 9.75
C GLY A 23 14.51 9.51 8.73
N SER A 24 15.43 9.57 7.76
CA SER A 24 15.65 8.64 6.65
C SER A 24 14.59 8.69 5.54
N GLU A 25 14.86 9.51 4.54
CA GLU A 25 14.28 9.34 3.21
C GLU A 25 14.64 7.91 2.72
N ARG A 26 13.68 6.99 2.81
CA ARG A 26 13.89 5.56 2.49
C ARG A 26 14.16 5.30 1.01
N VAL A 27 14.00 6.32 0.16
CA VAL A 27 14.17 6.24 -1.29
C VAL A 27 15.33 7.15 -1.69
N VAL A 28 16.49 6.54 -2.02
CA VAL A 28 17.68 7.29 -2.43
C VAL A 28 17.65 7.55 -3.94
N GLY A 29 17.75 8.82 -4.34
CA GLY A 29 17.83 9.23 -5.75
C GLY A 29 16.53 9.06 -6.55
N GLY A 30 15.42 8.76 -5.88
CA GLY A 30 14.10 8.73 -6.50
C GLY A 30 13.45 10.11 -6.57
N SER A 31 12.33 10.18 -7.27
CA SER A 31 11.41 11.30 -7.22
C SER A 31 10.03 10.81 -6.81
N GLU A 32 9.19 11.72 -6.32
CA GLU A 32 7.77 11.44 -6.15
C GLU A 32 7.16 10.98 -7.49
N ALA A 33 6.33 9.96 -7.43
CA ALA A 33 5.68 9.42 -8.61
C ALA A 33 4.42 10.23 -8.89
N ARG A 34 4.28 10.75 -10.12
CA ARG A 34 3.06 11.44 -10.55
C ARG A 34 1.82 10.60 -10.17
N SER A 35 0.80 11.27 -9.64
CA SER A 35 -0.45 10.61 -9.27
C SER A 35 -0.96 9.67 -10.37
N HIS A 36 -1.30 8.44 -9.96
CA HIS A 36 -1.77 7.36 -10.82
C HIS A 36 -0.79 6.90 -11.93
N ALA A 37 0.50 7.24 -11.87
CA ALA A 37 1.50 6.76 -12.85
C ALA A 37 1.65 5.23 -12.86
N TRP A 38 1.39 4.58 -11.72
CA TRP A 38 1.49 3.13 -11.53
C TRP A 38 0.16 2.58 -11.01
N PRO A 39 -0.86 2.44 -11.86
CA PRO A 39 -2.22 2.10 -11.43
C PRO A 39 -2.36 0.68 -10.86
N SER A 40 -1.38 -0.20 -11.13
CA SER A 40 -1.32 -1.53 -10.52
C SER A 40 -0.77 -1.52 -9.09
N GLN A 41 -0.13 -0.43 -8.64
CA GLN A 41 0.49 -0.36 -7.31
C GLN A 41 -0.58 -0.37 -6.21
N ILE A 42 -0.42 -1.24 -5.22
CA ILE A 42 -1.32 -1.31 -4.05
C ILE A 42 -0.55 -1.14 -2.74
N SER A 43 -1.27 -0.74 -1.70
CA SER A 43 -0.80 -0.67 -0.31
C SER A 43 -1.45 -1.79 0.50
N LEU A 44 -0.68 -2.80 0.90
CA LEU A 44 -1.15 -3.87 1.78
C LEU A 44 -1.09 -3.39 3.23
N GLN A 45 -2.24 -3.35 3.90
CA GLN A 45 -2.39 -2.81 5.24
C GLN A 45 -2.95 -3.85 6.20
N TYR A 46 -2.40 -3.87 7.42
CA TYR A 46 -2.96 -4.63 8.53
C TYR A 46 -3.64 -3.69 9.52
N TYR A 47 -4.77 -4.14 10.06
CA TYR A 47 -5.46 -3.44 11.14
C TYR A 47 -4.87 -3.87 12.48
N TYR A 48 -4.23 -2.96 13.20
CA TYR A 48 -3.74 -3.21 14.55
C TYR A 48 -3.74 -1.90 15.35
N SER A 49 -3.82 -2.00 16.69
CA SER A 49 -3.83 -0.84 17.58
C SER A 49 -4.86 0.24 17.24
N GLY A 50 -6.01 -0.15 16.67
CA GLY A 50 -7.08 0.78 16.30
C GLY A 50 -6.89 1.53 14.98
N GLY A 51 -5.91 1.16 14.16
CA GLY A 51 -5.61 1.81 12.89
C GLY A 51 -5.19 0.86 11.78
N TRP A 52 -5.25 1.35 10.54
CA TRP A 52 -4.69 0.69 9.37
C TRP A 52 -3.25 1.13 9.16
N HIS A 53 -2.35 0.16 8.96
CA HIS A 53 -0.93 0.42 8.83
C HIS A 53 -0.36 -0.29 7.60
N HIS A 54 0.35 0.46 6.75
CA HIS A 54 1.08 -0.10 5.62
C HIS A 54 2.15 -1.09 6.08
N THR A 55 2.26 -2.22 5.37
CA THR A 55 3.24 -3.26 5.67
C THR A 55 4.02 -3.70 4.45
N CYS A 56 3.36 -3.83 3.30
CA CYS A 56 3.97 -4.28 2.06
C CYS A 56 3.32 -3.61 0.84
N GLY A 57 4.00 -3.69 -0.29
CA GLY A 57 3.42 -3.42 -1.60
C GLY A 57 2.81 -4.66 -2.27
N GLY A 58 2.31 -4.46 -3.49
CA GLY A 58 1.86 -5.53 -4.36
C GLY A 58 1.44 -4.96 -5.72
N SER A 59 0.98 -5.85 -6.61
CA SER A 59 0.48 -5.47 -7.94
C SER A 59 -0.89 -6.07 -8.19
N LEU A 60 -1.86 -5.24 -8.61
CA LEU A 60 -3.13 -5.70 -9.14
C LEU A 60 -2.89 -6.37 -10.51
N ILE A 61 -3.07 -7.69 -10.57
CA ILE A 61 -2.84 -8.49 -11.78
C ILE A 61 -4.14 -8.85 -12.51
N GLU A 62 -5.27 -8.78 -11.80
CA GLU A 62 -6.63 -8.98 -12.32
C GLU A 62 -7.60 -8.29 -11.36
N ARG A 63 -8.85 -8.05 -11.78
CA ARG A 63 -9.89 -7.28 -11.04
C ARG A 63 -9.93 -7.51 -9.53
N ASN A 64 -9.68 -8.74 -9.08
CA ASN A 64 -9.73 -9.13 -7.66
C ASN A 64 -8.48 -9.90 -7.19
N TRP A 65 -7.39 -9.85 -7.96
CA TRP A 65 -6.17 -10.60 -7.63
C TRP A 65 -4.99 -9.66 -7.52
N VAL A 66 -4.32 -9.73 -6.37
CA VAL A 66 -3.09 -9.00 -6.07
C VAL A 66 -1.95 -10.00 -5.92
N MET A 67 -0.86 -9.76 -6.65
CA MET A 67 0.41 -10.44 -6.43
C MET A 67 1.23 -9.68 -5.38
N THR A 68 1.77 -10.40 -4.40
CA THR A 68 2.67 -9.87 -3.36
C THR A 68 3.65 -10.94 -2.89
N ALA A 69 4.61 -10.58 -2.04
CA ALA A 69 5.54 -11.54 -1.47
C ALA A 69 4.85 -12.45 -0.43
N ALA A 70 5.21 -13.73 -0.38
CA ALA A 70 4.60 -14.68 0.56
C ALA A 70 4.75 -14.26 2.03
N HIS A 71 5.91 -13.72 2.42
CA HIS A 71 6.17 -13.24 3.78
C HIS A 71 5.31 -12.02 4.19
N CYS A 72 4.62 -11.38 3.23
CA CYS A 72 3.71 -10.29 3.51
C CYS A 72 2.33 -10.78 3.98
N VAL A 73 2.01 -12.07 3.79
CA VAL A 73 0.69 -12.66 4.11
C VAL A 73 0.76 -13.82 5.10
N ASP A 74 1.92 -14.47 5.23
CA ASP A 74 2.18 -15.54 6.18
C ASP A 74 3.18 -15.03 7.24
N ARG A 75 2.66 -14.58 8.38
CA ARG A 75 3.41 -14.04 9.52
C ARG A 75 3.22 -14.91 10.74
#